data_AF-A0A6N6S0G0-F1
#
_entry.id   AF-A0A6N6S0G0-F1
#
_cell.length_a   1.000
_cell.length_b   1.000
_cell.length_c   1.000
_cell.angle_alpha   90.00
_cell.angle_beta   90.00
_cell.angle_gamma   90.00
#
_symmetry.space_group_name_H-M   'P 1'
#
loop_
_entity.id
_entity.type
_entity.pdbx_description
1 polymer ?
#
loop_
_entity_poly.entity_id
_entity_poly.type
_entity_poly.pdbx_seq_one_letter_code
_entity_poly.pdbx_strand_id
1 'polypeptide(L)'
;MRYSYLFLPIMVLLMCISVPGLSLAQEGPKIDTGDTAWMLTSAVLVLMMTIPGLFLFYGGLVRSKNALGTFMHSFFITALVSIQWVIIGYTLAFGPDISHIIGGLDWLGLKGVGADPSDVWATTIPHNLFMVYQLTFAVITVALITGSFAERAKFSTFIIFVLLWTTVIYDPLAHWVWGGGWIGAMGALDFAGGTVVHISSGAAALAAALMFGKRIGYGREPMAPHFLPYSVIGASLLWVGWFG
;
A
#
# COMPACT_ATOMS: atom_id res chain seq x y z
N MET A 1 -70.70 -32.85 6.30
CA MET A 1 -69.78 -31.79 6.80
C MET A 1 -68.41 -32.38 7.15
N ARG A 2 -67.56 -32.75 6.18
CA ARG A 2 -66.21 -33.28 6.49
C ARG A 2 -65.10 -32.94 5.48
N TYR A 3 -65.41 -32.22 4.39
CA TYR A 3 -64.42 -31.87 3.35
C TYR A 3 -63.87 -30.43 3.46
N SER A 4 -64.38 -29.61 4.39
CA SER A 4 -63.99 -28.20 4.51
C SER A 4 -62.61 -27.98 5.14
N TYR A 5 -62.08 -28.95 5.88
CA TYR A 5 -60.82 -28.83 6.63
C TYR A 5 -59.57 -29.20 5.82
N LEU A 6 -59.74 -29.82 4.65
CA LEU A 6 -58.63 -30.18 3.74
C LEU A 6 -58.33 -29.08 2.72
N PHE A 7 -59.30 -28.18 2.44
CA PHE A 7 -59.13 -27.12 1.45
C PHE A 7 -58.16 -26.02 1.93
N LEU A 8 -58.22 -25.67 3.22
CA LEU A 8 -57.37 -24.62 3.79
C LEU A 8 -55.86 -24.97 3.81
N PRO A 9 -55.43 -26.17 4.26
CA PRO A 9 -54.01 -26.53 4.21
C PRO A 9 -53.49 -26.72 2.78
N ILE A 10 -54.32 -27.23 1.85
CA ILE A 10 -53.93 -27.39 0.44
C ILE A 10 -53.78 -26.02 -0.25
N MET A 11 -54.65 -25.05 0.06
CA MET A 11 -54.56 -23.69 -0.47
C MET A 11 -53.36 -22.92 0.08
N VAL A 12 -53.00 -23.12 1.36
CA VAL A 12 -51.78 -22.57 1.97
C VAL A 12 -50.53 -23.21 1.36
N LEU A 13 -50.54 -24.53 1.13
CA LEU A 13 -49.42 -25.24 0.50
C LEU A 13 -49.21 -24.81 -0.97
N LEU A 14 -50.30 -24.60 -1.72
CA LEU A 14 -50.26 -24.08 -3.09
C LEU A 14 -49.78 -22.63 -3.15
N MET A 15 -50.17 -21.78 -2.18
CA MET A 15 -49.65 -20.41 -2.06
C MET A 15 -48.14 -20.39 -1.79
N CYS A 16 -47.62 -21.31 -0.97
CA CYS A 16 -46.18 -21.42 -0.71
C CYS A 16 -45.36 -21.90 -1.92
N ILE A 17 -45.97 -22.63 -2.86
CA ILE A 17 -45.31 -23.08 -4.10
C ILE A 17 -45.37 -22.01 -5.20
N SER A 18 -46.35 -21.11 -5.14
CA SER A 18 -46.56 -20.05 -6.15
C SER A 18 -45.87 -18.72 -5.83
N VAL A 19 -45.19 -18.58 -4.69
CA VAL A 19 -44.25 -17.46 -4.51
C VAL A 19 -42.97 -17.88 -5.23
N PRO A 20 -42.65 -17.34 -6.42
CA PRO A 20 -41.28 -17.45 -6.91
C PRO A 20 -40.42 -16.95 -5.77
N GLY A 21 -39.58 -17.82 -5.21
CA GLY A 21 -38.75 -17.49 -4.06
C GLY A 21 -38.17 -16.11 -4.33
N LEU A 22 -38.27 -15.22 -3.34
CA LEU A 22 -37.68 -13.88 -3.41
C LEU A 22 -36.20 -14.09 -3.75
N SER A 23 -35.89 -14.12 -5.04
CA SER A 23 -34.61 -13.84 -5.59
C SER A 23 -34.49 -12.35 -5.30
N LEU A 24 -33.99 -12.04 -4.11
CA LEU A 24 -33.30 -10.79 -3.90
C LEU A 24 -32.28 -10.78 -5.03
N ALA A 25 -32.52 -9.96 -6.05
CA ALA A 25 -31.52 -9.64 -7.04
C ALA A 25 -30.27 -9.32 -6.21
N GLN A 26 -29.23 -10.12 -6.38
CA GLN A 26 -27.94 -9.78 -5.81
C GLN A 26 -27.59 -8.44 -6.47
N GLU A 27 -27.82 -7.34 -5.75
CA GLU A 27 -27.41 -6.02 -6.17
C GLU A 27 -25.93 -6.17 -6.55
N GLY A 28 -25.57 -5.73 -7.77
CA GLY A 28 -24.18 -5.78 -8.24
C GLY A 28 -23.25 -5.10 -7.22
N PRO A 29 -21.92 -5.28 -7.35
CA PRO A 29 -20.96 -4.84 -6.33
C PRO A 29 -21.25 -3.41 -5.89
N LYS A 30 -21.83 -3.28 -4.70
CA LYS A 30 -22.30 -2.01 -4.15
C LYS A 30 -21.24 -1.56 -3.19
N ILE A 31 -20.83 -0.30 -3.33
CA ILE A 31 -19.92 0.33 -2.38
C ILE A 31 -20.48 0.14 -0.97
N ASP A 32 -19.70 -0.51 -0.12
CA ASP A 32 -20.01 -0.65 1.29
C ASP A 32 -19.41 0.53 2.05
N THR A 33 -20.25 1.23 2.80
CA THR A 33 -19.83 2.42 3.55
C THR A 33 -18.90 2.08 4.70
N GLY A 34 -19.03 0.90 5.31
CA GLY A 34 -18.15 0.39 6.35
C GLY A 34 -16.77 0.04 5.82
N ASP A 35 -16.71 -0.71 4.72
CA ASP A 35 -15.45 -1.02 4.03
C ASP A 35 -14.74 0.26 3.58
N THR A 36 -15.49 1.22 3.03
CA THR A 36 -14.96 2.51 2.59
C THR A 36 -14.42 3.33 3.77
N ALA A 37 -15.14 3.38 4.90
CA ALA A 37 -14.71 4.11 6.09
C ALA A 37 -13.47 3.48 6.73
N TRP A 38 -13.43 2.15 6.78
CA TRP A 38 -12.25 1.42 7.24
C TRP A 38 -11.07 1.67 6.32
N MET A 39 -11.26 1.59 5.00
CA MET A 39 -10.15 1.80 4.08
C MET A 39 -9.60 3.22 4.03
N LEU A 40 -10.46 4.23 4.21
CA LEU A 40 -9.99 5.61 4.40
C LEU A 40 -9.14 5.74 5.66
N THR A 41 -9.58 5.11 6.75
CA THR A 41 -8.88 5.11 8.03
C THR A 41 -7.53 4.38 7.91
N SER A 42 -7.53 3.19 7.33
CA SER A 42 -6.35 2.40 7.01
C SER A 42 -5.34 3.18 6.17
N ALA A 43 -5.76 3.86 5.11
CA ALA A 43 -4.86 4.68 4.29
C ALA A 43 -4.18 5.79 5.12
N VAL A 44 -4.91 6.43 6.03
CA VAL A 44 -4.32 7.45 6.93
C VAL A 44 -3.35 6.81 7.94
N LEU A 45 -3.69 5.63 8.48
CA LEU A 45 -2.83 4.88 9.40
C LEU A 45 -1.51 4.45 8.73
N VAL A 46 -1.56 3.92 7.51
CA VAL A 46 -0.35 3.55 6.77
C VAL A 46 0.45 4.79 6.35
N LEU A 47 -0.20 5.88 5.96
CA LEU A 47 0.51 7.14 5.69
C LEU A 47 1.22 7.66 6.94
N MET A 48 0.60 7.52 8.12
CA MET A 48 1.18 7.91 9.41
C MET A 48 2.48 7.16 9.71
N MET A 49 2.61 5.91 9.24
CA MET A 49 3.85 5.14 9.35
C MET A 49 5.02 5.85 8.66
N THR A 50 4.80 6.61 7.58
CA THR A 50 5.86 7.41 6.95
C THR A 50 5.94 8.81 7.57
N ILE A 51 4.79 9.49 7.70
CA ILE A 51 4.69 10.86 8.22
C ILE A 51 3.76 10.87 9.44
N PRO A 52 4.25 10.87 10.69
CA PRO A 52 5.65 11.08 11.10
C PRO A 52 6.41 9.82 11.58
N GLY A 53 5.91 8.60 11.37
CA GLY A 53 6.53 7.37 11.89
C GLY A 53 8.01 7.19 11.53
N LEU A 54 8.33 6.95 10.25
CA LEU A 54 9.71 6.79 9.75
C LEU A 54 10.54 8.05 9.88
N PHE A 55 9.91 9.21 9.68
CA PHE A 55 10.49 10.52 9.97
C PHE A 55 11.14 10.47 11.36
N LEU A 56 10.34 10.26 12.41
CA LEU A 56 10.82 10.30 13.79
C LEU A 56 11.74 9.11 14.11
N PHE A 57 11.44 7.94 13.55
CA PHE A 57 12.22 6.74 13.74
C PHE A 57 13.68 6.93 13.33
N TYR A 58 13.92 7.24 12.05
CA TYR A 58 15.27 7.45 11.55
C TYR A 58 15.89 8.75 12.03
N GLY A 59 15.10 9.82 12.14
CA GLY A 59 15.62 11.10 12.57
C GLY A 59 16.06 11.18 14.05
N GLY A 60 15.59 10.24 14.89
CA GLY A 60 16.14 10.03 16.23
C GLY A 60 17.48 9.26 16.25
N LEU A 61 17.73 8.40 15.24
CA LEU A 61 18.93 7.54 15.12
C LEU A 61 20.12 8.21 14.43
N VAL A 62 19.88 9.24 13.62
CA VAL A 62 20.92 10.03 12.97
C VAL A 62 21.56 11.02 13.95
N ARG A 63 22.68 11.63 13.56
CA ARG A 63 23.32 12.70 14.34
C ARG A 63 22.49 13.98 14.26
N SER A 64 22.54 14.80 15.30
CA SER A 64 21.77 16.06 15.40
C SER A 64 21.91 16.96 14.17
N LYS A 65 23.12 17.10 13.63
CA LYS A 65 23.40 17.90 12.42
C LYS A 65 22.67 17.43 11.16
N ASN A 66 22.19 16.20 11.12
CA ASN A 66 21.51 15.59 9.98
C ASN A 66 20.03 15.26 10.24
N ALA A 67 19.51 15.56 11.43
CA ALA A 67 18.14 15.26 11.81
C ALA A 67 17.14 15.94 10.85
N LEU A 68 17.30 17.25 10.62
CA LEU A 68 16.43 18.01 9.72
C LEU A 68 16.40 17.43 8.30
N GLY A 69 17.56 17.08 7.74
CA GLY A 69 17.63 16.47 6.40
C GLY A 69 16.92 15.11 6.35
N THR A 70 17.07 14.30 7.39
CA THR A 70 16.43 12.99 7.50
C THR A 70 14.90 13.12 7.62
N PHE A 71 14.43 14.12 8.35
CA PHE A 71 13.00 14.45 8.45
C PHE A 71 12.42 14.82 7.08
N MET A 72 13.13 15.65 6.32
CA MET A 72 12.69 16.11 5.00
C MET A 72 12.63 14.99 3.96
N HIS A 73 13.44 13.93 4.09
CA HIS A 73 13.37 12.79 3.15
C HIS A 73 12.00 12.11 3.15
N SER A 74 11.37 11.92 4.32
CA SER A 74 10.07 11.24 4.40
C SER A 74 8.97 12.06 3.72
N PHE A 75 8.90 13.36 4.00
CA PHE A 75 7.96 14.26 3.32
C PHE A 75 8.18 14.33 1.81
N PHE A 76 9.44 14.45 1.39
CA PHE A 76 9.77 14.56 -0.01
C PHE A 76 9.46 13.27 -0.78
N ILE A 77 9.72 12.10 -0.19
CA ILE A 77 9.33 10.81 -0.78
C ILE A 77 7.83 10.74 -0.95
N THR A 78 7.06 11.06 0.09
CA THR A 78 5.60 11.03 0.01
C THR A 78 5.11 11.88 -1.15
N ALA A 79 5.60 13.12 -1.30
CA ALA A 79 5.22 13.99 -2.41
C ALA A 79 5.66 13.43 -3.78
N LEU A 80 6.93 13.02 -3.91
CA LEU A 80 7.51 12.56 -5.16
C LEU A 80 6.87 11.26 -5.66
N VAL A 81 6.71 10.29 -4.77
CA VAL A 81 6.09 8.99 -5.08
C VAL A 81 4.61 9.17 -5.34
N SER A 82 3.91 10.08 -4.66
CA SER A 82 2.50 10.39 -5.01
C SER A 82 2.35 10.84 -6.45
N ILE A 83 3.24 11.74 -6.92
CA ILE A 83 3.22 12.20 -8.31
C ILE A 83 3.55 11.05 -9.27
N GLN A 84 4.61 10.30 -9.00
CA GLN A 84 5.00 9.17 -9.83
C GLN A 84 3.91 8.10 -9.91
N TRP A 85 3.27 7.76 -8.78
CA TRP A 85 2.21 6.78 -8.68
C TRP A 85 0.97 7.16 -9.48
N VAL A 86 0.51 8.40 -9.35
CA VAL A 86 -0.64 8.95 -10.09
C VAL A 86 -0.37 8.95 -11.59
N ILE A 87 0.85 9.32 -12.02
CA ILE A 87 1.18 9.40 -13.43
C ILE A 87 1.33 8.01 -14.05
N ILE A 88 2.12 7.13 -13.44
CA ILE A 88 2.51 5.85 -14.05
C ILE A 88 2.51 4.67 -13.09
N GLY A 89 2.84 4.85 -11.81
CA GLY A 89 3.07 3.69 -10.93
C GLY A 89 1.84 2.83 -10.70
N TYR A 90 0.67 3.45 -10.50
CA TYR A 90 -0.56 2.70 -10.28
C TYR A 90 -0.94 1.81 -11.48
N THR A 91 -0.80 2.31 -12.70
CA THR A 91 -1.13 1.52 -13.90
C THR A 91 -0.14 0.38 -14.13
N LEU A 92 1.14 0.56 -13.81
CA LEU A 92 2.14 -0.51 -13.92
C LEU A 92 1.96 -1.58 -12.85
N ALA A 93 1.49 -1.21 -11.65
CA ALA A 93 1.28 -2.14 -10.55
C ALA A 93 -0.06 -2.90 -10.67
N PHE A 94 -1.17 -2.19 -10.93
CA PHE A 94 -2.53 -2.73 -10.83
C PHE A 94 -3.34 -2.63 -12.12
N GLY A 95 -2.79 -2.06 -13.20
CA GLY A 95 -3.44 -2.05 -14.50
C GLY A 95 -3.64 -3.46 -15.08
N PRO A 96 -4.36 -3.59 -16.20
CA PRO A 96 -4.59 -4.87 -16.87
C PRO A 96 -3.29 -5.65 -17.09
N ASP A 97 -3.28 -6.91 -16.72
CA ASP A 97 -2.08 -7.76 -16.76
C ASP A 97 -1.49 -7.88 -18.18
N ILE A 98 -0.17 -7.74 -18.29
CA ILE A 98 0.61 -8.06 -19.48
C ILE A 98 1.55 -9.22 -19.15
N SER A 99 1.13 -10.41 -19.60
CA SER A 99 1.94 -11.64 -19.54
C SER A 99 2.42 -12.01 -18.13
N HIS A 100 1.68 -11.63 -17.09
CA HIS A 100 2.03 -11.85 -15.69
C HIS A 100 3.29 -11.10 -15.20
N ILE A 101 3.79 -10.11 -15.94
CA ILE A 101 5.05 -9.41 -15.63
C ILE A 101 4.84 -7.95 -15.27
N ILE A 102 3.89 -7.25 -15.89
CA ILE A 102 3.65 -5.82 -15.62
C ILE A 102 2.22 -5.44 -15.98
N GLY A 103 1.68 -4.43 -15.32
CA GLY A 103 0.41 -3.82 -15.69
C GLY A 103 0.52 -3.00 -16.98
N GLY A 104 -0.58 -2.95 -17.73
CA GLY A 104 -0.74 -2.12 -18.92
C GLY A 104 -0.82 -0.63 -18.61
N LEU A 105 -0.89 0.18 -19.67
CA LEU A 105 -0.92 1.65 -19.57
C LEU A 105 -2.35 2.22 -19.65
N ASP A 106 -3.37 1.38 -19.55
CA ASP A 106 -4.78 1.75 -19.67
C ASP A 106 -5.21 2.80 -18.64
N TRP A 107 -4.61 2.77 -17.45
CA TRP A 107 -4.87 3.67 -16.34
C TRP A 107 -3.78 4.73 -16.14
N LEU A 108 -2.97 5.00 -17.17
CA LEU A 108 -1.98 6.07 -17.15
C LEU A 108 -2.64 7.41 -16.76
N GLY A 109 -2.07 8.12 -15.79
CA GLY A 109 -2.65 9.35 -15.26
C GLY A 109 -4.00 9.16 -14.57
N LEU A 110 -4.27 7.96 -14.02
CA LEU A 110 -5.54 7.56 -13.40
C LEU A 110 -6.75 7.55 -14.34
N LYS A 111 -6.52 7.39 -15.64
CA LYS A 111 -7.60 7.28 -16.62
C LYS A 111 -8.52 6.09 -16.28
N GLY A 112 -9.79 6.36 -16.00
CA GLY A 112 -10.76 5.32 -15.63
C GLY A 112 -10.67 4.84 -14.17
N VAL A 113 -9.83 5.47 -13.34
CA VAL A 113 -9.73 5.20 -11.90
C VAL A 113 -10.55 6.26 -11.16
N GLY A 114 -11.80 5.92 -10.85
CA GLY A 114 -12.80 6.86 -10.33
C GLY A 114 -13.42 6.43 -9.00
N ALA A 115 -14.60 7.00 -8.73
CA ALA A 115 -15.38 6.69 -7.52
C ALA A 115 -16.12 5.35 -7.61
N ASP A 116 -16.28 4.80 -8.82
CA ASP A 116 -16.90 3.50 -9.02
C ASP A 116 -15.96 2.37 -8.52
N PRO A 117 -16.51 1.23 -8.04
CA PRO A 117 -15.69 0.08 -7.65
C PRO A 117 -14.85 -0.48 -8.80
N SER A 118 -13.73 -1.12 -8.45
CA SER A 118 -12.97 -1.92 -9.41
C SER A 118 -13.55 -3.33 -9.45
N ASP A 119 -13.81 -3.86 -10.63
CA ASP A 119 -14.27 -5.23 -10.81
C ASP A 119 -13.23 -6.27 -10.36
N VAL A 120 -11.96 -5.88 -10.22
CA VAL A 120 -10.83 -6.80 -9.99
C VAL A 120 -10.23 -6.65 -8.60
N TRP A 121 -9.91 -5.42 -8.18
CA TRP A 121 -9.09 -5.19 -6.98
C TRP A 121 -9.87 -4.72 -5.74
N ALA A 122 -11.05 -4.15 -5.97
CA ALA A 122 -11.76 -3.35 -4.96
C ALA A 122 -13.24 -3.31 -5.29
N THR A 123 -13.92 -4.46 -5.17
CA THR A 123 -15.32 -4.62 -5.60
C THR A 123 -16.32 -3.96 -4.66
N THR A 124 -15.94 -3.66 -3.42
CA THR A 124 -16.83 -3.07 -2.39
C THR A 124 -16.43 -1.65 -1.98
N ILE A 125 -15.38 -1.08 -2.55
CA ILE A 125 -14.90 0.27 -2.24
C ILE A 125 -14.60 1.05 -3.53
N PRO A 126 -14.58 2.39 -3.50
CA PRO A 126 -14.17 3.19 -4.65
C PRO A 126 -12.79 2.80 -5.18
N HIS A 127 -12.63 2.69 -6.49
CA HIS A 127 -11.35 2.31 -7.10
C HIS A 127 -10.24 3.33 -6.77
N ASN A 128 -10.57 4.62 -6.73
CA ASN A 128 -9.62 5.65 -6.31
C ASN A 128 -9.18 5.52 -4.83
N LEU A 129 -10.02 4.95 -3.95
CA LEU A 129 -9.64 4.69 -2.56
C LEU A 129 -8.61 3.56 -2.49
N PHE A 130 -8.82 2.48 -3.23
CA PHE A 130 -7.81 1.42 -3.36
C PHE A 130 -6.48 1.96 -3.91
N MET A 131 -6.52 2.82 -4.92
CA MET A 131 -5.34 3.48 -5.46
C MET A 131 -4.58 4.31 -4.41
N VAL A 132 -5.30 5.10 -3.60
CA VAL A 132 -4.70 5.88 -2.51
C VAL A 132 -4.15 4.98 -1.42
N TYR A 133 -4.83 3.89 -1.08
CA TYR A 133 -4.33 2.93 -0.10
C TYR A 133 -3.01 2.31 -0.58
N GLN A 134 -2.95 1.81 -1.82
CA GLN A 134 -1.74 1.22 -2.39
C GLN A 134 -0.58 2.22 -2.54
N LEU A 135 -0.88 3.49 -2.81
CA LEU A 135 0.12 4.56 -2.80
C LEU A 135 0.88 4.61 -1.46
N THR A 136 0.20 4.40 -0.33
CA THR A 136 0.86 4.46 0.98
C THR A 136 1.92 3.37 1.16
N PHE A 137 1.70 2.19 0.55
CA PHE A 137 2.68 1.10 0.51
C PHE A 137 3.87 1.44 -0.38
N ALA A 138 3.64 2.04 -1.55
CA ALA A 138 4.71 2.52 -2.43
C ALA A 138 5.62 3.53 -1.70
N VAL A 139 4.99 4.49 -1.03
CA VAL A 139 5.66 5.55 -0.25
C VAL A 139 6.53 4.96 0.86
N ILE A 140 5.95 4.11 1.72
CA ILE A 140 6.70 3.58 2.87
C ILE A 140 7.84 2.66 2.43
N THR A 141 7.65 1.89 1.36
CA THR A 141 8.65 0.92 0.91
C THR A 141 9.97 1.60 0.54
N VAL A 142 9.93 2.64 -0.29
CA VAL A 142 11.16 3.35 -0.68
C VAL A 142 11.69 4.21 0.48
N ALA A 143 10.82 4.70 1.37
CA ALA A 143 11.22 5.42 2.57
C ALA A 143 12.04 4.55 3.54
N LEU A 144 11.71 3.27 3.70
CA LEU A 144 12.49 2.31 4.51
C LEU A 144 13.94 2.19 4.04
N ILE A 145 14.18 2.30 2.73
CA ILE A 145 15.54 2.18 2.17
C ILE A 145 16.42 3.34 2.63
N THR A 146 15.85 4.53 2.81
CA THR A 146 16.63 5.75 3.11
C THR A 146 17.42 5.69 4.41
N GLY A 147 16.96 4.90 5.39
CA GLY A 147 17.70 4.66 6.63
C GLY A 147 19.11 4.09 6.38
N SER A 148 19.29 3.34 5.30
CA SER A 148 20.57 2.70 4.96
C SER A 148 21.63 3.70 4.49
N PHE A 149 21.26 4.80 3.85
CA PHE A 149 22.19 5.81 3.31
C PHE A 149 21.95 7.22 3.86
N ALA A 150 21.17 7.33 4.94
CA ALA A 150 20.99 8.56 5.69
C ALA A 150 22.35 9.23 5.96
N GLU A 151 22.38 10.56 5.84
CA GLU A 151 23.57 11.41 6.00
C GLU A 151 24.66 11.28 4.91
N ARG A 152 24.46 10.47 3.85
CA ARG A 152 25.54 10.13 2.90
C ARG A 152 25.21 10.35 1.42
N ALA A 153 23.93 10.37 1.06
CA ALA A 153 23.51 10.62 -0.30
C ALA A 153 23.39 12.13 -0.60
N LYS A 154 23.81 12.55 -1.79
CA LYS A 154 23.42 13.86 -2.33
C LYS A 154 21.91 13.84 -2.60
N PHE A 155 21.24 14.97 -2.37
CA PHE A 155 19.80 15.06 -2.55
C PHE A 155 19.38 14.74 -4.01
N SER A 156 20.11 15.20 -5.02
CA SER A 156 19.82 14.88 -6.42
C SER A 156 19.91 13.38 -6.73
N THR A 157 20.93 12.69 -6.21
CA THR A 157 21.07 11.23 -6.32
C THR A 157 19.92 10.52 -5.64
N PHE A 158 19.47 11.03 -4.50
CA PHE A 158 18.32 10.52 -3.77
C PHE A 158 17.01 10.62 -4.58
N ILE A 159 16.74 11.76 -5.23
CA ILE A 159 15.54 11.92 -6.09
C ILE A 159 15.54 10.86 -7.20
N ILE A 160 16.66 10.74 -7.92
CA ILE A 160 16.81 9.80 -9.04
C ILE A 160 16.65 8.36 -8.54
N PHE A 161 17.25 8.04 -7.40
CA PHE A 161 17.11 6.72 -6.79
C PHE A 161 15.65 6.41 -6.47
N VAL A 162 14.92 7.33 -5.82
CA VAL A 162 13.51 7.10 -5.46
C VAL A 162 12.66 6.87 -6.70
N LEU A 163 12.81 7.69 -7.75
CA LEU A 163 12.04 7.53 -8.99
C LEU A 163 12.36 6.21 -9.70
N LEU A 164 13.64 5.92 -9.91
CA LEU A 164 14.04 4.69 -10.61
C LEU A 164 13.66 3.44 -9.81
N TRP A 165 13.89 3.45 -8.50
CA TRP A 165 13.59 2.29 -7.67
C TRP A 165 12.08 2.05 -7.60
N THR A 166 11.28 3.10 -7.39
CA THR A 166 9.82 2.94 -7.36
C THR A 166 9.30 2.45 -8.71
N THR A 167 9.72 3.07 -9.82
CA THR A 167 9.21 2.71 -11.15
C THR A 167 9.71 1.38 -11.70
N VAL A 168 10.99 1.03 -11.49
CA VAL A 168 11.60 -0.14 -12.12
C VAL A 168 11.61 -1.36 -11.20
N ILE A 169 11.53 -1.17 -9.88
CA ILE A 169 11.56 -2.26 -8.91
C ILE A 169 10.20 -2.41 -8.23
N TYR A 170 9.70 -1.36 -7.58
CA TYR A 170 8.48 -1.46 -6.79
C TYR A 170 7.26 -1.76 -7.65
N ASP A 171 6.98 -0.96 -8.69
CA ASP A 171 5.75 -1.11 -9.48
C ASP A 171 5.65 -2.51 -10.13
N PRO A 172 6.70 -3.05 -10.79
CA PRO A 172 6.65 -4.42 -11.31
C PRO A 172 6.56 -5.48 -10.21
N LEU A 173 7.24 -5.29 -9.07
CA LEU A 173 7.17 -6.26 -7.97
C LEU A 173 5.77 -6.31 -7.33
N ALA A 174 5.15 -5.15 -7.15
CA ALA A 174 3.76 -5.05 -6.71
C ALA A 174 2.83 -5.76 -7.71
N HIS A 175 3.08 -5.61 -9.00
CA HIS A 175 2.34 -6.34 -10.02
C HIS A 175 2.52 -7.87 -9.92
N TRP A 176 3.78 -8.33 -9.77
CA TRP A 176 4.09 -9.75 -9.68
C TRP A 176 3.34 -10.45 -8.55
N VAL A 177 3.17 -9.77 -7.42
CA VAL A 177 2.63 -10.35 -6.19
C VAL A 177 1.14 -10.07 -6.03
N TRP A 178 0.72 -8.81 -6.25
CA TRP A 178 -0.64 -8.35 -5.98
C TRP A 178 -1.44 -8.00 -7.23
N GLY A 179 -0.80 -7.54 -8.29
CA GLY A 179 -1.46 -7.03 -9.50
C GLY A 179 -1.82 -8.08 -10.56
N GLY A 180 -1.84 -9.38 -10.20
CA GLY A 180 -2.19 -10.47 -11.13
C GLY A 180 -1.00 -11.10 -11.84
N GLY A 181 0.21 -10.74 -11.43
CA GLY A 181 1.44 -11.27 -11.99
C GLY A 181 1.81 -12.68 -11.49
N TRP A 182 2.98 -13.13 -11.93
CA TRP A 182 3.38 -14.54 -11.88
C TRP A 182 3.59 -15.08 -10.46
N ILE A 183 4.05 -14.26 -9.51
CA ILE A 183 4.26 -14.68 -8.12
C ILE A 183 2.91 -14.98 -7.46
N GLY A 184 1.93 -14.10 -7.65
CA GLY A 184 0.55 -14.35 -7.24
C GLY A 184 -0.04 -15.58 -7.92
N ALA A 185 0.17 -15.73 -9.24
CA ALA A 185 -0.34 -16.87 -10.02
C ALA A 185 0.23 -18.24 -9.58
N MET A 186 1.45 -18.27 -9.03
CA MET A 186 2.03 -19.47 -8.43
C MET A 186 1.45 -19.82 -7.04
N GLY A 187 0.56 -18.99 -6.49
CA GLY A 187 -0.06 -19.20 -5.18
C GLY A 187 0.76 -18.66 -4.01
N ALA A 188 1.65 -17.70 -4.23
CA ALA A 188 2.36 -17.03 -3.14
C ALA A 188 1.38 -16.29 -2.22
N LEU A 189 1.52 -16.48 -0.92
CA LEU A 189 0.69 -15.82 0.08
C LEU A 189 1.45 -14.63 0.67
N ASP A 190 1.13 -13.44 0.18
CA ASP A 190 1.66 -12.17 0.71
C ASP A 190 0.53 -11.18 0.98
N PHE A 191 0.02 -11.21 2.21
CA PHE A 191 -1.17 -10.45 2.60
C PHE A 191 -0.96 -8.93 2.63
N ALA A 192 0.18 -8.47 3.15
CA ALA A 192 0.42 -7.05 3.43
C ALA A 192 1.85 -6.60 3.10
N GLY A 193 2.60 -7.38 2.31
CA GLY A 193 3.82 -6.89 1.66
C GLY A 193 5.09 -7.39 2.32
N GLY A 194 5.08 -8.62 2.84
CA GLY A 194 6.30 -9.30 3.26
C GLY A 194 7.36 -9.27 2.16
N THR A 195 6.96 -9.55 0.92
CA THR A 195 7.84 -9.52 -0.25
C THR A 195 7.92 -8.11 -0.85
N VAL A 196 6.77 -7.51 -1.16
CA VAL A 196 6.67 -6.25 -1.92
C VAL A 196 7.25 -5.07 -1.14
N VAL A 197 7.09 -5.04 0.19
CA VAL A 197 7.56 -3.96 1.06
C VAL A 197 8.86 -4.34 1.75
N HIS A 198 8.86 -5.39 2.58
CA HIS A 198 9.95 -5.61 3.54
C HIS A 198 11.18 -6.29 2.94
N ILE A 199 11.01 -7.39 2.22
CA ILE A 199 12.14 -8.08 1.59
C ILE A 199 12.76 -7.19 0.50
N SER A 200 11.95 -6.54 -0.33
CA SER A 200 12.42 -5.66 -1.40
C SER A 200 13.22 -4.47 -0.86
N SER A 201 12.67 -3.74 0.11
CA SER A 201 13.34 -2.58 0.72
C SER A 201 14.56 -3.01 1.55
N GLY A 202 14.49 -4.15 2.24
CA GLY A 202 15.61 -4.72 2.97
C GLY A 202 16.79 -5.10 2.07
N ALA A 203 16.52 -5.77 0.94
CA ALA A 203 17.54 -6.10 -0.05
C ALA A 203 18.14 -4.84 -0.69
N ALA A 204 17.31 -3.86 -1.04
CA ALA A 204 17.77 -2.58 -1.57
C ALA A 204 18.59 -1.77 -0.55
N ALA A 205 18.18 -1.79 0.73
CA ALA A 205 18.89 -1.16 1.83
C ALA A 205 20.26 -1.80 2.06
N LEU A 206 20.35 -3.13 1.98
CA LEU A 206 21.62 -3.85 2.07
C LEU A 206 22.53 -3.49 0.89
N ALA A 207 22.01 -3.53 -0.35
CA ALA A 207 22.77 -3.14 -1.53
C ALA A 207 23.28 -1.70 -1.42
N ALA A 208 22.43 -0.77 -1.00
CA ALA A 208 22.81 0.62 -0.78
C ALA A 208 23.86 0.76 0.35
N ALA A 209 23.71 0.04 1.47
CA ALA A 209 24.70 0.06 2.55
C ALA A 209 26.08 -0.43 2.09
N LEU A 210 26.12 -1.46 1.24
CA LEU A 210 27.36 -1.97 0.64
C LEU A 210 27.98 -0.96 -0.33
N MET A 211 27.16 -0.31 -1.18
CA MET A 211 27.63 0.69 -2.15
C MET A 211 28.13 1.99 -1.49
N PHE A 212 27.42 2.51 -0.49
CA PHE A 212 27.80 3.74 0.22
C PHE A 212 28.93 3.52 1.23
N GLY A 213 29.18 2.28 1.67
CA GLY A 213 30.28 1.93 2.56
C GLY A 213 30.11 2.42 3.99
N LYS A 214 31.21 2.76 4.69
CA LYS A 214 31.20 3.22 6.09
C LYS A 214 30.85 4.71 6.19
N ARG A 215 30.23 5.13 7.30
CA ARG A 215 29.97 6.56 7.56
C ARG A 215 31.28 7.32 7.74
N ILE A 216 31.32 8.56 7.24
CA ILE A 216 32.45 9.46 7.46
C ILE A 216 32.58 9.72 8.97
N GLY A 217 33.77 9.47 9.51
CA GLY A 217 34.08 9.58 10.94
C GLY A 217 33.85 8.30 11.76
N TYR A 218 33.45 7.18 11.14
CA TYR A 218 33.16 5.95 11.88
C TYR A 218 34.40 5.43 12.60
N GLY A 219 34.29 5.19 13.91
CA GLY A 219 35.41 4.80 14.78
C GLY A 219 36.40 5.93 15.10
N ARG A 220 36.13 7.16 14.65
CA ARG A 220 36.99 8.35 14.88
C ARG A 220 36.25 9.49 15.59
N GLU A 221 34.95 9.61 15.38
CA GLU A 221 34.09 10.65 15.98
C GLU A 221 32.96 10.01 16.80
N PRO A 222 32.47 10.67 17.88
CA PRO A 222 31.25 10.27 18.55
C PRO A 222 30.06 10.25 17.57
N MET A 223 29.38 9.11 17.48
CA MET A 223 28.20 8.90 16.61
C MET A 223 26.95 8.62 17.44
N ALA A 224 26.77 9.34 18.55
CA ALA A 224 25.58 9.20 19.38
C ALA A 224 24.32 9.61 18.59
N PRO A 225 23.19 8.89 18.77
CA PRO A 225 21.90 9.29 18.21
C PRO A 225 21.48 10.69 18.66
N HIS A 226 20.77 11.41 17.80
CA HIS A 226 20.27 12.75 18.06
C HIS A 226 19.33 12.77 19.27
N PHE A 227 18.32 11.89 19.28
CA PHE A 227 17.34 11.81 20.37
C PHE A 227 16.54 10.51 20.29
N LEU A 228 16.96 9.50 21.07
CA LEU A 228 16.33 8.17 21.09
C LEU A 228 14.82 8.18 21.39
N PRO A 229 14.26 9.08 22.22
CA PRO A 229 12.82 9.15 22.41
C PRO A 229 12.04 9.43 21.10
N TYR A 230 12.59 10.16 20.13
CA TYR A 230 11.96 10.28 18.80
C TYR A 230 11.89 8.93 18.10
N SER A 231 12.93 8.12 18.21
CA SER A 231 12.91 6.78 17.62
C SER A 231 11.84 5.89 18.26
N VAL A 232 11.63 5.99 19.57
CA VAL A 232 10.56 5.26 20.27
C VAL A 232 9.18 5.75 19.85
N ILE A 233 8.96 7.06 19.73
CA ILE A 233 7.69 7.63 19.24
C ILE A 233 7.44 7.18 17.79
N GLY A 234 8.43 7.28 16.92
CA GLY A 234 8.35 6.84 15.53
C GLY A 234 8.03 5.35 15.42
N ALA A 235 8.67 4.50 16.22
CA ALA A 235 8.36 3.07 16.30
C ALA A 235 6.94 2.80 16.79
N SER A 236 6.44 3.58 17.74
CA SER A 236 5.07 3.47 18.25
C SER A 236 4.04 3.84 17.18
N LEU A 237 4.30 4.90 16.40
CA LEU A 237 3.46 5.31 15.28
C LEU A 237 3.50 4.29 14.13
N LEU A 238 4.67 3.70 13.86
CA LEU A 238 4.81 2.60 12.91
C LEU A 238 3.94 1.42 13.34
N TRP A 239 3.96 1.05 14.61
CA TRP A 239 3.14 -0.04 15.13
C TRP A 239 1.65 0.25 14.99
N VAL A 240 1.18 1.41 15.46
CA VAL A 240 -0.24 1.79 15.33
C VAL A 240 -0.65 1.88 13.86
N GLY A 241 0.19 2.48 13.02
CA GLY A 241 -0.06 2.61 11.59
C GLY A 241 -0.14 1.26 10.85
N TRP A 242 0.56 0.24 11.33
CA TRP A 242 0.55 -1.11 10.77
C TRP A 242 -0.79 -1.85 10.94
N PHE A 243 -1.73 -1.33 11.72
CA PHE A 243 -3.09 -1.88 11.76
C PHE A 243 -3.94 -1.45 10.55
N GLY A 244 -3.52 -0.39 9.84
CA GLY A 244 -4.15 0.06 8.60
C GLY A 244 -3.76 -0.81 7.42
#